data_AF-A0AAN9SGZ0-F1
#
_entry.id   AF-A0AAN9SGZ0-F1
#
_cell.length_a   1.000
_cell.length_b   1.000
_cell.length_c   1.000
_cell.angle_alpha   90.00
_cell.angle_beta   90.00
_cell.angle_gamma   90.00
#
_symmetry.space_group_name_H-M   'P 1'
#
loop_
_entity.id
_entity.type
_entity.pdbx_description
1 polymer ?
#
loop_
_entity_poly.entity_id
_entity_poly.type
_entity_poly.pdbx_seq_one_letter_code
_entity_poly.pdbx_strand_id
1 'polypeptide(L)'
;MKFNIKNRVTLLVSVWMMSFTMNMLEGVCSIPSSLEVFEHHKNVTGKKWAVLVAGSNGYENYRHQADVCHAYQILKRGGLEDDNIIVFMYDDIAHHPKNPRPGIIINEPNGSNVYDGVPKDYTGEATNAQNFYAVISGNRSALSGGSGKVVDSGPNDTIFIYYSDHGSTGLVSMPEGDDIMANDFMDVLMEKHATNSYKKMVIYLEACESGSMFEGILPNNINIYATTASKASEDSWAFYCPDYGLPPPPEYTTCLGDLYSISWLEDSDKNDMTKETLQQQYQIVRRRTLIGYKDFHSHVMKYGDDKLKNDLLANYIGANPSLDENAYSFEPSTTQTRLVNQRDAHLLHLRLELQMAPEGSKEKLKARQELVDEISHREHVDNTFHLIWDLLRDKNNNSTMMLNVRPPGKPLVDDWDCFRTLIKTYENHCGRLSSYGKKYTRVFANMCNAGIYVEQLKATTSQVSIPLTSSSTQTLDLSSIGSSFPTSATLQELELVTSIDEELLQEYGDELHRFGKVQRVFVVSLKDRSSHMLAMTTSFLKGDYQDELRFFRVHKSDVYESQVAVTKGIGKYDVANGYAEIKVVDKVGFSTKGGKVTNSKFLLFHIYLS
;
A
#
# COMPACT_ATOMS: atom_id res chain seq x y z
N MET A 1 24.38 -30.75 30.07
CA MET A 1 24.32 -31.58 28.85
C MET A 1 23.81 -30.67 27.74
N LYS A 2 24.65 -30.33 26.75
CA LYS A 2 24.28 -29.44 25.62
C LYS A 2 23.16 -30.10 24.82
N PHE A 3 22.03 -29.42 24.62
CA PHE A 3 21.04 -29.85 23.62
C PHE A 3 21.17 -28.98 22.38
N ASN A 4 21.34 -29.69 21.27
CA ASN A 4 21.67 -29.22 19.95
C ASN A 4 20.37 -28.98 19.17
N ILE A 5 20.37 -27.96 18.32
CA ILE A 5 19.27 -27.58 17.43
C ILE A 5 18.98 -28.74 16.47
N LYS A 6 17.85 -29.44 16.68
CA LYS A 6 17.13 -30.27 15.70
C LYS A 6 15.95 -30.94 16.41
N ASN A 7 14.76 -30.34 16.34
CA ASN A 7 13.49 -31.08 16.41
C ASN A 7 12.41 -30.26 15.71
N ARG A 8 12.15 -30.60 14.46
CA ARG A 8 10.96 -30.19 13.70
C ARG A 8 9.85 -31.18 14.11
N VAL A 9 8.75 -30.70 14.67
CA VAL A 9 7.54 -31.51 14.86
C VAL A 9 6.51 -31.01 13.86
N THR A 10 6.07 -31.91 12.99
CA THR A 10 5.07 -31.72 11.93
C THR A 10 3.80 -32.42 12.39
N LEU A 11 2.68 -31.69 12.52
CA LEU A 11 1.39 -32.21 13.00
C LEU A 11 0.28 -31.87 12.01
N LEU A 12 -0.52 -32.83 11.56
CA LEU A 12 -1.61 -32.67 10.57
C LEU A 12 -3.00 -32.84 11.22
N VAL A 13 -3.98 -31.96 10.95
CA VAL A 13 -5.39 -32.07 11.43
C VAL A 13 -6.41 -31.76 10.34
N SER A 14 -7.39 -32.64 10.08
CA SER A 14 -8.36 -32.51 8.98
C SER A 14 -9.58 -31.61 9.25
N VAL A 15 -10.00 -30.75 8.30
CA VAL A 15 -11.26 -29.97 8.33
C VAL A 15 -12.00 -30.03 6.98
N TRP A 16 -13.34 -30.11 7.00
CA TRP A 16 -14.22 -30.29 5.83
C TRP A 16 -15.00 -29.01 5.44
N MET A 17 -15.00 -28.63 4.15
CA MET A 17 -15.99 -27.72 3.53
C MET A 17 -16.24 -28.10 2.05
N MET A 18 -17.51 -28.02 1.60
CA MET A 18 -17.96 -28.32 0.23
C MET A 18 -17.84 -27.10 -0.71
N SER A 19 -17.42 -27.32 -1.97
CA SER A 19 -17.36 -26.32 -3.05
C SER A 19 -18.30 -26.70 -4.22
N PHE A 20 -18.86 -25.70 -4.91
CA PHE A 20 -19.51 -25.82 -6.23
C PHE A 20 -18.64 -25.12 -7.30
N THR A 21 -18.58 -25.69 -8.51
CA THR A 21 -17.80 -25.21 -9.67
C THR A 21 -18.68 -24.54 -10.73
N MET A 22 -18.13 -23.56 -11.47
CA MET A 22 -18.70 -22.99 -12.70
C MET A 22 -17.79 -23.31 -13.90
N ASN A 23 -18.39 -23.66 -15.05
CA ASN A 23 -17.73 -23.94 -16.32
C ASN A 23 -17.61 -22.69 -17.21
N MET A 24 -16.53 -22.64 -17.99
CA MET A 24 -16.20 -21.71 -19.06
C MET A 24 -16.98 -21.97 -20.35
N LEU A 25 -17.20 -20.94 -21.16
CA LEU A 25 -17.40 -21.04 -22.62
C LEU A 25 -16.89 -19.78 -23.33
N GLU A 26 -16.10 -19.99 -24.38
CA GLU A 26 -15.47 -18.99 -25.25
C GLU A 26 -16.43 -18.40 -26.29
N GLY A 27 -16.11 -17.20 -26.78
CA GLY A 27 -16.70 -16.62 -27.99
C GLY A 27 -15.86 -15.47 -28.54
N VAL A 28 -15.26 -15.67 -29.71
CA VAL A 28 -14.47 -14.70 -30.48
C VAL A 28 -15.37 -13.96 -31.47
N CYS A 29 -15.17 -12.65 -31.68
CA CYS A 29 -15.62 -11.96 -32.90
C CYS A 29 -14.75 -10.74 -33.25
N SER A 30 -14.66 -10.48 -34.56
CA SER A 30 -13.64 -9.75 -35.33
C SER A 30 -13.85 -8.23 -35.41
N ILE A 31 -12.77 -7.48 -35.68
CA ILE A 31 -12.77 -6.02 -35.93
C ILE A 31 -12.33 -5.73 -37.38
N PRO A 32 -12.96 -4.79 -38.12
CA PRO A 32 -12.43 -4.24 -39.35
C PRO A 32 -11.61 -2.95 -39.13
N SER A 33 -10.56 -2.81 -39.96
CA SER A 33 -9.64 -1.69 -40.06
C SER A 33 -10.23 -0.46 -40.75
N SER A 34 -9.81 0.74 -40.35
CA SER A 34 -9.51 1.83 -41.29
C SER A 34 -8.54 2.84 -40.68
N LEU A 35 -7.44 3.07 -41.39
CA LEU A 35 -6.47 4.14 -41.19
C LEU A 35 -7.04 5.44 -41.78
N GLU A 36 -6.92 6.55 -41.07
CA GLU A 36 -6.89 7.87 -41.69
C GLU A 36 -5.62 8.61 -41.26
N VAL A 37 -4.86 9.00 -42.28
CA VAL A 37 -3.63 9.79 -42.23
C VAL A 37 -4.03 11.26 -42.26
N PHE A 38 -3.47 12.10 -41.40
CA PHE A 38 -3.53 13.55 -41.56
C PHE A 38 -2.14 14.17 -41.55
N GLU A 39 -1.89 14.91 -42.63
CA GLU A 39 -0.67 15.64 -42.96
C GLU A 39 -0.44 16.87 -42.08
N HIS A 40 0.81 17.32 -42.17
CA HIS A 40 1.56 18.18 -41.28
C HIS A 40 1.43 19.67 -41.66
N HIS A 41 0.92 20.52 -40.74
CA HIS A 41 1.00 21.99 -40.88
C HIS A 41 2.11 22.58 -39.99
N LYS A 42 2.99 23.39 -40.59
CA LYS A 42 4.18 24.02 -40.00
C LYS A 42 3.85 25.02 -38.87
N ASN A 43 4.20 24.59 -37.65
CA ASN A 43 4.92 25.26 -36.56
C ASN A 43 4.70 26.76 -36.26
N VAL A 44 3.72 27.03 -35.41
CA VAL A 44 3.99 27.77 -34.17
C VAL A 44 4.14 26.70 -33.09
N THR A 45 5.37 26.36 -32.69
CA THR A 45 5.59 25.33 -31.66
C THR A 45 5.34 25.94 -30.28
N GLY A 46 4.26 25.52 -29.62
CA GLY A 46 4.02 25.85 -28.22
C GLY A 46 5.14 25.30 -27.32
N LYS A 47 5.33 25.93 -26.17
CA LYS A 47 6.28 25.48 -25.15
C LYS A 47 5.76 24.21 -24.47
N LYS A 48 6.68 23.41 -23.95
CA LYS A 48 6.38 22.28 -23.06
C LYS A 48 6.70 22.73 -21.64
N TRP A 49 5.75 22.53 -20.74
CA TRP A 49 5.87 22.82 -19.32
C TRP A 49 5.77 21.53 -18.52
N ALA A 50 6.47 21.46 -17.40
CA ALA A 50 6.38 20.35 -16.48
C ALA A 50 6.27 20.80 -15.02
N VAL A 51 5.46 20.09 -14.24
CA VAL A 51 5.39 20.22 -12.79
C VAL A 51 5.67 18.84 -12.19
N LEU A 52 6.77 18.72 -11.45
CA LEU A 52 7.21 17.48 -10.82
C LEU A 52 7.07 17.60 -9.30
N VAL A 53 6.41 16.64 -8.65
CA VAL A 53 6.05 16.75 -7.22
C VAL A 53 6.36 15.47 -6.45
N ALA A 54 7.19 15.59 -5.42
CA ALA A 54 7.36 14.58 -4.39
C ALA A 54 6.58 15.04 -3.14
N GLY A 55 5.53 14.31 -2.79
CA GLY A 55 4.56 14.69 -1.77
C GLY A 55 4.95 14.34 -0.32
N SER A 56 6.17 13.86 -0.08
CA SER A 56 6.67 13.49 1.26
C SER A 56 8.10 13.96 1.52
N ASN A 57 8.45 13.86 2.80
CA ASN A 57 9.76 14.07 3.38
C ASN A 57 10.18 12.81 4.16
N GLY A 58 11.35 12.84 4.79
CA GLY A 58 11.89 11.75 5.58
C GLY A 58 12.68 10.76 4.71
N TYR A 59 13.79 10.26 5.26
CA TYR A 59 14.68 9.36 4.53
C TYR A 59 14.01 8.04 4.15
N GLU A 60 13.10 7.54 4.98
CA GLU A 60 12.26 6.37 4.67
C GLU A 60 11.46 6.55 3.38
N ASN A 61 11.21 7.81 2.98
CA ASN A 61 10.50 8.15 1.76
C ASN A 61 11.38 8.46 0.54
N TYR A 62 12.67 8.09 0.60
CA TYR A 62 13.67 8.23 -0.46
C TYR A 62 13.12 8.12 -1.89
N ARG A 63 12.33 7.06 -2.16
CA ARG A 63 11.82 6.73 -3.49
C ARG A 63 11.07 7.87 -4.20
N HIS A 64 10.27 8.66 -3.48
CA HIS A 64 9.42 9.66 -4.10
C HIS A 64 10.24 10.85 -4.64
N GLN A 65 11.27 11.30 -3.92
CA GLN A 65 12.17 12.33 -4.41
C GLN A 65 13.12 11.79 -5.48
N ALA A 66 13.53 10.51 -5.39
CA ALA A 66 14.32 9.85 -6.43
C ALA A 66 13.56 9.74 -7.76
N ASP A 67 12.28 9.39 -7.70
CA ASP A 67 11.35 9.33 -8.83
C ASP A 67 11.24 10.70 -9.54
N VAL A 68 11.02 11.77 -8.76
CA VAL A 68 10.95 13.15 -9.28
C VAL A 68 12.27 13.62 -9.88
N CYS A 69 13.38 13.32 -9.21
CA CYS A 69 14.71 13.61 -9.74
C CYS A 69 14.94 12.89 -11.08
N HIS A 70 14.54 11.62 -11.19
CA HIS A 70 14.67 10.85 -12.42
C HIS A 70 13.79 11.41 -13.54
N ALA A 71 12.52 11.77 -13.23
CA ALA A 71 11.63 12.43 -14.18
C ALA A 71 12.25 13.73 -14.72
N TYR A 72 12.87 14.56 -13.86
CA TYR A 72 13.59 15.75 -14.29
C TYR A 72 14.70 15.42 -15.30
N GLN A 73 15.51 14.39 -15.03
CA GLN A 73 16.60 14.01 -15.94
C GLN A 73 16.07 13.61 -17.34
N ILE A 74 14.94 12.91 -17.40
CA ILE A 74 14.28 12.55 -18.68
C ILE A 74 13.85 13.81 -19.42
N LEU A 75 13.16 14.73 -18.75
CA LEU A 75 12.70 15.99 -19.36
C LEU A 75 13.86 16.85 -19.85
N LYS A 76 14.92 16.95 -19.04
CA LYS A 76 16.13 17.71 -19.38
C LYS A 76 16.83 17.14 -20.61
N ARG A 77 17.03 15.82 -20.66
CA ARG A 77 17.55 15.12 -21.85
C ARG A 77 16.60 15.23 -23.05
N GLY A 78 15.30 15.31 -22.81
CA GLY A 78 14.25 15.53 -23.80
C GLY A 78 14.23 16.95 -24.41
N GLY A 79 15.08 17.86 -23.91
CA GLY A 79 15.22 19.23 -24.40
C GLY A 79 14.24 20.23 -23.76
N LEU A 80 13.66 19.93 -22.60
CA LEU A 80 12.93 20.94 -21.83
C LEU A 80 13.91 21.84 -21.06
N GLU A 81 13.63 23.14 -21.07
CA GLU A 81 14.40 24.15 -20.34
C GLU A 81 14.00 24.21 -18.87
N ASP A 82 14.94 24.52 -17.98
CA ASP A 82 14.69 24.54 -16.53
C ASP A 82 13.65 25.59 -16.14
N ASP A 83 13.56 26.68 -16.90
CA ASP A 83 12.54 27.72 -16.72
C ASP A 83 11.11 27.19 -16.88
N ASN A 84 10.94 26.07 -17.59
CA ASN A 84 9.66 25.43 -17.85
C ASN A 84 9.44 24.15 -17.02
N ILE A 85 10.41 23.73 -16.21
CA ILE A 85 10.27 22.58 -15.30
C ILE A 85 10.22 23.12 -13.87
N ILE A 86 9.07 22.97 -13.21
CA ILE A 86 8.85 23.37 -11.83
C ILE A 86 8.98 22.13 -10.95
N VAL A 87 9.87 22.16 -9.95
CA VAL A 87 10.13 21.02 -9.06
C VAL A 87 9.72 21.29 -7.62
N PHE A 88 8.86 20.43 -7.10
CA PHE A 88 8.49 20.31 -5.70
C PHE A 88 9.15 19.05 -5.13
N MET A 89 10.11 19.23 -4.22
CA MET A 89 10.67 18.14 -3.43
C MET A 89 11.21 18.69 -2.13
N TYR A 90 11.01 17.98 -1.02
CA TYR A 90 11.37 18.52 0.29
C TYR A 90 12.87 18.80 0.44
N ASP A 91 13.70 18.06 -0.31
CA ASP A 91 15.17 18.21 -0.41
C ASP A 91 15.95 17.78 0.84
N ASP A 92 15.45 16.76 1.53
CA ASP A 92 16.04 16.20 2.76
C ASP A 92 16.69 14.83 2.57
N ILE A 93 16.85 14.36 1.32
CA ILE A 93 17.40 13.03 1.00
C ILE A 93 18.90 13.08 0.68
N ALA A 94 19.32 13.95 -0.24
CA ALA A 94 20.68 13.93 -0.79
C ALA A 94 21.75 14.09 0.31
N HIS A 95 21.50 14.95 1.30
CA HIS A 95 22.41 15.22 2.41
C HIS A 95 21.93 14.67 3.75
N HIS A 96 20.97 13.74 3.74
CA HIS A 96 20.49 13.11 4.96
C HIS A 96 21.63 12.35 5.68
N PRO A 97 21.73 12.37 7.02
CA PRO A 97 22.76 11.61 7.76
C PRO A 97 22.71 10.10 7.51
N LYS A 98 21.54 9.56 7.17
CA LYS A 98 21.36 8.14 6.80
C LYS A 98 21.66 7.85 5.33
N ASN A 99 21.88 8.87 4.48
CA ASN A 99 22.25 8.64 3.08
C ASN A 99 23.70 8.17 3.01
N PRO A 100 23.97 6.92 2.57
CA PRO A 100 25.33 6.40 2.52
C PRO A 100 26.19 7.08 1.43
N ARG A 101 25.56 7.82 0.51
CA ARG A 101 26.22 8.55 -0.57
C ARG A 101 25.78 10.02 -0.56
N PRO A 102 26.34 10.86 0.33
CA PRO A 102 25.95 12.27 0.43
C PRO A 102 26.06 13.01 -0.91
N GLY A 103 25.04 13.79 -1.25
CA GLY A 103 24.91 14.50 -2.53
C GLY A 103 24.44 13.64 -3.71
N ILE A 104 24.18 12.35 -3.48
CA ILE A 104 23.76 11.41 -4.53
C ILE A 104 22.38 10.84 -4.22
N ILE A 105 21.49 10.87 -5.21
CA ILE A 105 20.24 10.12 -5.23
C ILE A 105 20.25 9.21 -6.45
N ILE A 106 19.90 7.93 -6.27
CA ILE A 106 19.80 6.92 -7.34
C ILE A 106 18.36 6.39 -7.39
N ASN A 107 17.80 6.18 -8.58
CA ASN A 107 16.44 5.66 -8.75
C ASN A 107 16.42 4.22 -9.32
N GLU A 108 17.58 3.61 -9.51
CA GLU A 108 17.74 2.20 -9.86
C GLU A 108 19.01 1.62 -9.18
N PRO A 109 19.09 0.30 -8.97
CA PRO A 109 20.29 -0.33 -8.42
C PRO A 109 21.52 -0.07 -9.29
N ASN A 110 22.56 0.53 -8.71
CA ASN A 110 23.78 0.96 -9.42
C ASN A 110 23.54 2.01 -10.52
N GLY A 111 22.40 2.70 -10.48
CA GLY A 111 22.10 3.80 -11.39
C GLY A 111 22.97 5.03 -11.20
N SER A 112 22.86 5.94 -12.16
CA SER A 112 23.50 7.26 -12.09
C SER A 112 22.87 8.16 -11.03
N ASN A 113 23.58 9.23 -10.66
CA ASN A 113 23.03 10.25 -9.77
C ASN A 113 21.93 11.04 -10.49
N VAL A 114 20.68 10.88 -10.07
CA VAL A 114 19.54 11.61 -10.64
C VAL A 114 19.31 12.97 -10.00
N TYR A 115 19.97 13.28 -8.88
CA TYR A 115 19.80 14.54 -8.13
C TYR A 115 20.51 15.74 -8.75
N ASP A 116 21.59 15.50 -9.50
CA ASP A 116 22.44 16.57 -10.01
C ASP A 116 21.68 17.48 -10.98
N GLY A 117 21.85 18.79 -10.80
CA GLY A 117 21.18 19.80 -11.61
C GLY A 117 19.67 19.94 -11.43
N VAL A 118 19.01 19.16 -10.56
CA VAL A 118 17.55 19.28 -10.32
C VAL A 118 17.23 20.64 -9.66
N PRO A 119 16.36 21.47 -10.26
CA PRO A 119 15.94 22.75 -9.68
C PRO A 119 15.33 22.59 -8.29
N LYS A 120 15.57 23.57 -7.41
CA LYS A 120 15.05 23.62 -6.05
C LYS A 120 13.96 24.70 -5.95
N ASP A 121 12.91 24.56 -6.76
CA ASP A 121 11.88 25.60 -6.85
C ASP A 121 11.04 25.69 -5.57
N TYR A 122 10.57 24.56 -5.06
CA TYR A 122 9.77 24.51 -3.84
C TYR A 122 10.24 23.36 -2.94
N THR A 123 11.06 23.71 -1.95
CA THR A 123 11.64 22.78 -0.97
C THR A 123 11.22 23.12 0.47
N GLY A 124 11.38 22.17 1.40
CA GLY A 124 10.97 22.35 2.80
C GLY A 124 9.51 22.78 2.95
N GLU A 125 9.27 23.83 3.77
CA GLU A 125 7.94 24.43 4.01
C GLU A 125 7.23 24.92 2.73
N ALA A 126 7.98 25.24 1.67
CA ALA A 126 7.40 25.68 0.40
C ALA A 126 6.80 24.49 -0.40
N THR A 127 7.08 23.25 -0.02
CA THR A 127 6.48 22.05 -0.59
C THR A 127 5.10 21.81 0.05
N ASN A 128 4.12 22.65 -0.31
CA ASN A 128 2.76 22.59 0.24
C ASN A 128 1.68 22.69 -0.86
N ALA A 129 0.45 22.25 -0.55
CA ALA A 129 -0.66 22.19 -1.51
C ALA A 129 -1.03 23.56 -2.09
N GLN A 130 -0.95 24.65 -1.31
CA GLN A 130 -1.29 25.99 -1.78
C GLN A 130 -0.34 26.46 -2.90
N ASN A 131 0.96 26.24 -2.72
CA ASN A 131 1.95 26.53 -3.74
C ASN A 131 1.74 25.65 -4.98
N PHE A 132 1.41 24.37 -4.81
CA PHE A 132 1.10 23.47 -5.93
C PHE A 132 -0.08 24.00 -6.77
N TYR A 133 -1.18 24.39 -6.14
CA TYR A 133 -2.34 24.97 -6.82
C TYR A 133 -1.98 26.29 -7.52
N ALA A 134 -1.28 27.18 -6.82
CA ALA A 134 -0.83 28.46 -7.38
C ALA A 134 0.10 28.29 -8.59
N VAL A 135 1.00 27.30 -8.55
CA VAL A 135 1.90 26.97 -9.66
C VAL A 135 1.12 26.53 -10.90
N ILE A 136 0.15 25.62 -10.74
CA ILE A 136 -0.66 25.15 -11.87
C ILE A 136 -1.45 26.31 -12.47
N SER A 137 -2.15 27.09 -11.64
CA SER A 137 -2.93 28.25 -12.08
C SER A 137 -2.08 29.40 -12.65
N GLY A 138 -0.75 29.37 -12.51
CA GLY A 138 0.12 30.47 -12.94
C GLY A 138 0.05 31.69 -12.01
N ASN A 139 -0.49 31.54 -10.79
CA ASN A 139 -0.75 32.63 -9.87
C ASN A 139 0.44 32.88 -8.92
N ARG A 140 1.37 33.73 -9.36
CA ARG A 140 2.56 34.10 -8.55
C ARG A 140 2.22 34.79 -7.23
N SER A 141 1.09 35.50 -7.15
CA SER A 141 0.70 36.25 -5.95
C SER A 141 0.16 35.38 -4.82
N ALA A 142 -0.24 34.14 -5.13
CA ALA A 142 -0.72 33.17 -4.15
C ALA A 142 0.40 32.29 -3.58
N LEU A 143 1.64 32.45 -4.04
CA LEU A 143 2.77 31.66 -3.56
C LEU A 143 3.23 32.10 -2.17
N SER A 144 3.68 31.11 -1.39
CA SER A 144 4.29 31.25 -0.08
C SER A 144 5.67 30.60 -0.07
N GLY A 145 6.72 31.41 -0.24
CA GLY A 145 8.10 30.92 -0.39
C GLY A 145 8.39 30.28 -1.75
N GLY A 146 9.54 29.61 -1.85
CA GLY A 146 10.04 29.01 -3.09
C GLY A 146 10.63 30.02 -4.09
N SER A 147 10.93 29.55 -5.29
CA SER A 147 11.60 30.33 -6.36
C SER A 147 10.69 31.35 -7.04
N GLY A 148 9.37 31.22 -6.88
CA GLY A 148 8.39 32.03 -7.59
C GLY A 148 8.06 31.53 -9.01
N LYS A 149 8.66 30.41 -9.45
CA LYS A 149 8.40 29.81 -10.77
C LYS A 149 7.01 29.19 -10.81
N VAL A 150 6.22 29.48 -11.85
CA VAL A 150 4.86 28.96 -12.04
C VAL A 150 4.66 28.54 -13.50
N VAL A 151 3.58 27.81 -13.78
CA VAL A 151 3.21 27.42 -15.15
C VAL A 151 2.56 28.60 -15.89
N ASP A 152 3.39 29.46 -16.47
CA ASP A 152 2.99 30.64 -17.25
C ASP A 152 2.80 30.28 -18.73
N SER A 153 1.86 29.35 -18.96
CA SER A 153 1.62 28.69 -20.25
C SER A 153 0.55 29.39 -21.10
N GLY A 154 0.73 29.35 -22.41
CA GLY A 154 -0.22 29.85 -23.40
C GLY A 154 -1.11 28.78 -24.05
N PRO A 155 -2.09 29.17 -24.89
CA PRO A 155 -3.07 28.25 -25.51
C PRO A 155 -2.47 27.19 -26.46
N ASN A 156 -1.22 27.37 -26.89
CA ASN A 156 -0.53 26.42 -27.77
C ASN A 156 0.39 25.46 -27.01
N ASP A 157 0.61 25.70 -25.72
CA ASP A 157 1.59 25.00 -24.90
C ASP A 157 1.04 23.67 -24.39
N THR A 158 1.93 22.71 -24.10
CA THR A 158 1.57 21.46 -23.42
C THR A 158 2.08 21.47 -21.99
N ILE A 159 1.34 20.81 -21.11
CA ILE A 159 1.70 20.68 -19.69
C ILE A 159 1.79 19.21 -19.33
N PHE A 160 2.88 18.82 -18.67
CA PHE A 160 3.05 17.51 -18.05
C PHE A 160 3.10 17.68 -16.53
N ILE A 161 2.23 17.00 -15.79
CA ILE A 161 2.26 16.98 -14.34
C ILE A 161 2.62 15.57 -13.92
N TYR A 162 3.67 15.42 -13.11
CA TYR A 162 4.03 14.16 -12.50
C TYR A 162 4.10 14.32 -10.99
N TYR A 163 3.43 13.42 -10.28
CA TYR A 163 3.37 13.38 -8.83
C TYR A 163 3.75 11.97 -8.37
N SER A 164 4.62 11.88 -7.36
CA SER A 164 4.97 10.64 -6.68
C SER A 164 4.92 10.83 -5.17
N ASP A 165 4.00 10.11 -4.50
CA ASP A 165 3.95 10.03 -3.05
C ASP A 165 3.02 8.95 -2.48
N HIS A 166 2.72 9.02 -1.18
CA HIS A 166 1.57 8.41 -0.53
C HIS A 166 0.26 9.06 -0.96
N GLY A 167 -0.73 8.22 -1.21
CA GLY A 167 -2.12 8.64 -1.38
C GLY A 167 -3.07 8.01 -0.40
N SER A 168 -4.30 8.50 -0.46
CA SER A 168 -5.44 7.76 0.03
C SER A 168 -6.68 8.08 -0.80
N THR A 169 -7.83 7.56 -0.38
CA THR A 169 -9.05 7.74 -1.15
C THR A 169 -9.45 9.22 -1.11
N GLY A 170 -9.44 9.87 -2.27
CA GLY A 170 -9.85 11.26 -2.48
C GLY A 170 -8.81 12.32 -2.11
N LEU A 171 -7.58 11.93 -1.78
CA LEU A 171 -6.48 12.86 -1.51
C LEU A 171 -5.10 12.25 -1.77
N VAL A 172 -4.11 13.10 -2.04
CA VAL A 172 -2.68 12.74 -2.05
C VAL A 172 -1.91 13.68 -1.12
N SER A 173 -0.85 13.20 -0.49
CA SER A 173 -0.22 13.92 0.61
C SER A 173 0.60 15.14 0.17
N MET A 174 0.85 16.06 1.09
CA MET A 174 1.95 17.01 0.94
C MET A 174 2.83 16.94 2.19
N PRO A 175 4.14 17.22 2.09
CA PRO A 175 5.02 17.20 3.27
C PRO A 175 4.58 18.21 4.33
N GLU A 176 4.01 19.33 3.89
CA GLU A 176 3.69 20.49 4.72
C GLU A 176 2.27 21.00 4.44
N GLY A 177 1.62 21.50 5.50
CA GLY A 177 0.26 22.04 5.40
C GLY A 177 -0.80 20.97 5.14
N ASP A 178 -1.88 21.33 4.44
CA ASP A 178 -2.98 20.43 4.07
C ASP A 178 -2.56 19.51 2.89
N ASP A 179 -3.18 18.32 2.81
CA ASP A 179 -3.05 17.41 1.67
C ASP A 179 -3.75 17.96 0.42
N ILE A 180 -3.39 17.45 -0.77
CA ILE A 180 -4.09 17.77 -2.02
C ILE A 180 -5.38 16.96 -2.09
N MET A 181 -6.53 17.62 -1.95
CA MET A 181 -7.84 16.98 -2.10
C MET A 181 -8.25 16.92 -3.58
N ALA A 182 -8.94 15.84 -3.97
CA ALA A 182 -9.30 15.59 -5.36
C ALA A 182 -10.21 16.68 -5.98
N ASN A 183 -11.19 17.19 -5.22
CA ASN A 183 -12.06 18.27 -5.70
C ASN A 183 -11.29 19.58 -5.88
N ASP A 184 -10.40 19.95 -4.95
CA ASP A 184 -9.63 21.19 -5.05
C ASP A 184 -8.67 21.14 -6.24
N PHE A 185 -8.03 19.98 -6.45
CA PHE A 185 -7.22 19.77 -7.62
C PHE A 185 -8.05 19.86 -8.91
N MET A 186 -9.25 19.28 -8.93
CA MET A 186 -10.15 19.39 -10.07
C MET A 186 -10.56 20.84 -10.35
N ASP A 187 -10.88 21.63 -9.32
CA ASP A 187 -11.25 23.03 -9.45
C ASP A 187 -10.11 23.85 -10.10
N VAL A 188 -8.87 23.61 -9.68
CA VAL A 188 -7.67 24.22 -10.27
C VAL A 188 -7.50 23.82 -11.75
N LEU A 189 -7.71 22.55 -12.09
CA LEU A 189 -7.64 22.09 -13.48
C LEU A 189 -8.75 22.71 -14.35
N MET A 190 -9.97 22.85 -13.81
CA MET A 190 -11.09 23.50 -14.49
C MET A 190 -10.86 25.00 -14.68
N GLU A 191 -10.28 25.69 -13.69
CA GLU A 191 -9.86 27.10 -13.82
C GLU A 191 -8.78 27.25 -14.91
N LYS A 192 -7.76 26.38 -14.89
CA LYS A 192 -6.70 26.36 -15.90
C LYS A 192 -7.29 26.14 -17.31
N HIS A 193 -8.28 25.27 -17.44
CA HIS A 193 -8.97 25.04 -18.70
C HIS A 193 -9.77 26.26 -19.15
N ALA A 194 -10.53 26.87 -18.23
CA ALA A 194 -11.38 28.04 -18.51
C ALA A 194 -10.57 29.26 -18.99
N THR A 195 -9.32 29.39 -18.57
CA THR A 195 -8.41 30.45 -19.02
C THR A 195 -7.77 30.20 -20.39
N ASN A 196 -8.03 29.04 -21.02
CA ASN A 196 -7.43 28.63 -22.30
C ASN A 196 -5.90 28.74 -22.30
N SER A 197 -5.27 28.39 -21.17
CA SER A 197 -3.83 28.57 -20.93
C SER A 197 -3.02 27.30 -21.21
N TYR A 198 -3.58 26.33 -21.93
CA TYR A 198 -2.87 25.17 -22.48
C TYR A 198 -3.62 24.57 -23.66
N LYS A 199 -2.88 23.88 -24.53
CA LYS A 199 -3.43 23.11 -25.64
C LYS A 199 -3.89 21.73 -25.18
N LYS A 200 -3.00 21.02 -24.48
CA LYS A 200 -3.20 19.67 -23.94
C LYS A 200 -2.39 19.46 -22.66
N MET A 201 -2.90 18.66 -21.73
CA MET A 201 -2.24 18.35 -20.47
C MET A 201 -2.22 16.84 -20.23
N VAL A 202 -1.09 16.33 -19.72
CA VAL A 202 -0.92 14.95 -19.28
C VAL A 202 -0.58 14.92 -17.80
N ILE A 203 -1.23 14.05 -17.02
CA ILE A 203 -1.03 13.92 -15.57
C ILE A 203 -0.68 12.48 -15.23
N TYR A 204 0.49 12.24 -14.63
CA TYR A 204 0.92 10.95 -14.13
C TYR A 204 0.94 11.00 -12.59
N LEU A 205 0.22 10.08 -11.95
CA LEU A 205 0.00 10.10 -10.50
C LEU A 205 0.40 8.76 -9.87
N GLU A 206 1.59 8.71 -9.28
CA GLU A 206 2.05 7.62 -8.40
C GLU A 206 1.58 7.86 -6.97
N ALA A 207 0.65 7.02 -6.52
CA ALA A 207 0.14 7.00 -5.15
C ALA A 207 -0.83 5.83 -4.91
N CYS A 208 -0.93 5.38 -3.66
CA CYS A 208 -2.05 4.54 -3.22
C CYS A 208 -3.39 5.21 -3.51
N GLU A 209 -4.37 4.41 -3.93
CA GLU A 209 -5.72 4.86 -4.33
C GLU A 209 -5.75 6.01 -5.34
N SER A 210 -4.70 6.19 -6.14
CA SER A 210 -4.53 7.31 -7.09
C SER A 210 -5.70 7.48 -8.06
N GLY A 211 -6.35 6.39 -8.48
CA GLY A 211 -7.57 6.45 -9.29
C GLY A 211 -8.71 7.29 -8.69
N SER A 212 -8.79 7.38 -7.36
CA SER A 212 -9.81 8.15 -6.65
C SER A 212 -9.68 9.67 -6.82
N MET A 213 -8.53 10.15 -7.31
CA MET A 213 -8.30 11.57 -7.62
C MET A 213 -9.00 12.03 -8.90
N PHE A 214 -9.46 11.10 -9.74
CA PHE A 214 -10.06 11.42 -11.04
C PHE A 214 -11.38 10.70 -11.30
N GLU A 215 -11.60 9.53 -10.67
CA GLU A 215 -12.78 8.69 -10.90
C GLU A 215 -14.08 9.44 -10.56
N GLY A 216 -14.94 9.58 -11.58
CA GLY A 216 -16.23 10.26 -11.46
C GLY A 216 -16.17 11.80 -11.36
N ILE A 217 -14.98 12.41 -11.41
CA ILE A 217 -14.82 13.87 -11.30
C ILE A 217 -14.02 14.52 -12.45
N LEU A 218 -13.08 13.81 -13.10
CA LEU A 218 -12.34 14.37 -14.24
C LEU A 218 -13.19 14.28 -15.52
N PRO A 219 -13.61 15.41 -16.14
CA PRO A 219 -14.36 15.37 -17.38
C PRO A 219 -13.46 14.98 -18.57
N ASN A 220 -14.07 14.45 -19.63
CA ASN A 220 -13.36 13.90 -20.80
C ASN A 220 -13.26 14.86 -21.99
N ASN A 221 -13.58 16.14 -21.79
CA ASN A 221 -13.67 17.15 -22.85
C ASN A 221 -12.87 18.43 -22.56
N ILE A 222 -11.87 18.34 -21.68
CA ILE A 222 -11.02 19.46 -21.27
C ILE A 222 -9.55 19.32 -21.71
N ASN A 223 -9.26 18.43 -22.67
CA ASN A 223 -7.91 18.14 -23.18
C ASN A 223 -6.90 17.74 -22.08
N ILE A 224 -7.35 17.02 -21.06
CA ILE A 224 -6.50 16.45 -20.00
C ILE A 224 -6.55 14.93 -20.10
N TYR A 225 -5.39 14.28 -20.14
CA TYR A 225 -5.25 12.82 -20.07
C TYR A 225 -4.49 12.44 -18.80
N ALA A 226 -5.08 11.64 -17.93
CA ALA A 226 -4.45 11.22 -16.68
C ALA A 226 -4.18 9.72 -16.67
N THR A 227 -3.05 9.30 -16.12
CA THR A 227 -2.77 7.92 -15.73
C THR A 227 -2.39 7.84 -14.26
N THR A 228 -2.71 6.71 -13.64
CA THR A 228 -2.56 6.51 -12.19
C THR A 228 -1.91 5.18 -11.92
N ALA A 229 -1.11 5.09 -10.85
CA ALA A 229 -0.46 3.85 -10.44
C ALA A 229 -1.43 2.76 -10.00
N SER A 230 -2.64 3.13 -9.54
CA SER A 230 -3.61 2.21 -8.97
C SER A 230 -5.06 2.65 -9.19
N LYS A 231 -6.00 1.70 -9.06
CA LYS A 231 -7.43 1.97 -8.93
C LYS A 231 -7.74 2.76 -7.66
N ALA A 232 -8.94 3.33 -7.59
CA ALA A 232 -9.44 4.07 -6.43
C ALA A 232 -9.56 3.25 -5.12
N SER A 233 -9.30 1.94 -5.14
CA SER A 233 -9.48 1.02 -4.02
C SER A 233 -8.31 0.09 -3.77
N GLU A 234 -7.13 0.41 -4.27
CA GLU A 234 -5.94 -0.42 -4.07
C GLU A 234 -4.70 0.46 -3.86
N ASP A 235 -3.73 -0.10 -3.13
CA ASP A 235 -2.44 0.53 -2.89
C ASP A 235 -1.54 0.46 -4.14
N SER A 236 -0.55 1.34 -4.20
CA SER A 236 0.59 1.21 -5.10
C SER A 236 1.80 0.61 -4.37
N TRP A 237 2.87 0.36 -5.11
CA TRP A 237 3.95 -0.53 -4.67
C TRP A 237 5.31 0.14 -4.82
N ALA A 238 6.09 0.15 -3.74
CA ALA A 238 7.49 0.52 -3.78
C ALA A 238 8.32 -0.56 -4.51
N PHE A 239 9.38 -0.12 -5.17
CA PHE A 239 10.25 -0.91 -6.04
C PHE A 239 11.73 -0.73 -5.71
N TYR A 240 12.57 -1.66 -6.15
CA TYR A 240 14.00 -1.71 -5.78
C TYR A 240 14.22 -1.59 -4.27
N CYS A 241 13.49 -2.42 -3.52
CA CYS A 241 13.58 -2.49 -2.08
C CYS A 241 14.69 -3.46 -1.63
N PRO A 242 15.28 -3.25 -0.44
CA PRO A 242 16.14 -4.25 0.18
C PRO A 242 15.39 -5.58 0.40
N ASP A 243 16.13 -6.69 0.42
CA ASP A 243 15.67 -8.09 0.46
C ASP A 243 15.11 -8.69 -0.85
N TYR A 244 15.99 -9.46 -1.54
CA TYR A 244 15.78 -10.35 -2.71
C TYR A 244 15.43 -9.72 -4.07
N GLY A 245 15.99 -10.32 -5.14
CA GLY A 245 15.78 -9.93 -6.55
C GLY A 245 16.92 -9.07 -7.08
N LEU A 246 16.62 -7.81 -7.40
CA LEU A 246 17.57 -6.75 -7.74
C LEU A 246 17.59 -5.71 -6.61
N PRO A 247 18.18 -6.03 -5.45
CA PRO A 247 18.16 -5.13 -4.31
C PRO A 247 19.02 -3.88 -4.59
N PRO A 248 18.75 -2.77 -3.91
CA PRO A 248 19.66 -1.63 -3.89
C PRO A 248 21.02 -2.04 -3.31
N PRO A 249 22.06 -1.20 -3.48
CA PRO A 249 23.32 -1.39 -2.77
C PRO A 249 23.07 -1.62 -1.27
N PRO A 250 23.80 -2.56 -0.62
CA PRO A 250 23.49 -3.05 0.73
C PRO A 250 23.56 -1.97 1.83
N GLU A 251 24.16 -0.82 1.53
CA GLU A 251 24.16 0.36 2.40
C GLU A 251 22.81 1.09 2.50
N TYR A 252 21.84 0.80 1.61
CA TYR A 252 20.51 1.42 1.65
C TYR A 252 19.51 0.58 2.46
N THR A 253 18.81 1.25 3.36
CA THR A 253 17.71 0.70 4.17
C THR A 253 16.33 1.05 3.63
N THR A 254 16.24 1.58 2.41
CA THR A 254 15.03 2.14 1.80
C THR A 254 14.89 1.65 0.36
N CYS A 255 13.67 1.66 -0.17
CA CYS A 255 13.42 1.42 -1.59
C CYS A 255 13.88 2.62 -2.42
N LEU A 256 14.33 2.39 -3.66
CA LEU A 256 14.89 3.45 -4.52
C LEU A 256 13.87 4.13 -5.44
N GLY A 257 12.73 3.49 -5.71
CA GLY A 257 11.69 4.02 -6.60
C GLY A 257 10.34 3.37 -6.34
N ASP A 258 9.32 3.77 -7.09
CA ASP A 258 7.99 3.16 -7.05
C ASP A 258 7.66 2.41 -8.35
N LEU A 259 6.90 1.33 -8.28
CA LEU A 259 6.75 0.38 -9.38
C LEU A 259 6.16 1.03 -10.64
N TYR A 260 5.10 1.83 -10.52
CA TYR A 260 4.53 2.51 -11.68
C TYR A 260 5.47 3.60 -12.18
N SER A 261 6.08 4.37 -11.26
CA SER A 261 7.11 5.37 -11.60
C SER A 261 8.26 4.79 -12.41
N ILE A 262 8.98 3.82 -11.83
CA ILE A 262 10.09 3.11 -12.48
C ILE A 262 9.66 2.52 -13.82
N SER A 263 8.43 2.02 -13.91
CA SER A 263 7.93 1.43 -15.15
C SER A 263 7.88 2.43 -16.30
N TRP A 264 7.41 3.66 -16.08
CA TRP A 264 7.33 4.67 -17.15
C TRP A 264 8.64 5.44 -17.34
N LEU A 265 9.41 5.64 -16.25
CA LEU A 265 10.71 6.31 -16.27
C LEU A 265 11.71 5.50 -17.12
N GLU A 266 11.92 4.22 -16.80
CA GLU A 266 12.84 3.38 -17.56
C GLU A 266 12.39 3.13 -19.00
N ASP A 267 11.09 3.09 -19.23
CA ASP A 267 10.51 2.97 -20.58
C ASP A 267 10.87 4.20 -21.42
N SER A 268 10.69 5.40 -20.87
CA SER A 268 11.06 6.67 -21.51
C SER A 268 12.57 6.84 -21.70
N ASP A 269 13.39 6.21 -20.86
CA ASP A 269 14.84 6.20 -21.01
C ASP A 269 15.33 5.31 -22.16
N LYS A 270 14.61 4.23 -22.46
CA LYS A 270 15.06 3.18 -23.36
C LYS A 270 14.39 3.26 -24.74
N ASN A 271 13.18 3.81 -24.81
CA ASN A 271 12.41 3.91 -26.04
C ASN A 271 12.44 5.31 -26.67
N ASP A 272 12.29 5.37 -27.98
CA ASP A 272 12.21 6.61 -28.74
C ASP A 272 10.84 7.29 -28.54
N MET A 273 10.81 8.28 -27.65
CA MET A 273 9.62 9.08 -27.32
C MET A 273 9.02 9.84 -28.52
N THR A 274 9.74 9.96 -29.65
CA THR A 274 9.19 10.54 -30.90
C THR A 274 8.32 9.58 -31.68
N LYS A 275 8.37 8.28 -31.35
CA LYS A 275 7.60 7.22 -32.00
C LYS A 275 6.59 6.58 -31.06
N GLU A 276 6.85 6.62 -29.76
CA GLU A 276 5.97 6.07 -28.75
C GLU A 276 4.82 7.01 -28.39
N THR A 277 3.61 6.45 -28.34
CA THR A 277 2.38 7.14 -27.93
C THR A 277 2.08 6.94 -26.45
N LEU A 278 1.27 7.85 -25.88
CA LEU A 278 0.75 7.71 -24.51
C LEU A 278 0.05 6.35 -24.29
N GLN A 279 -0.70 5.86 -25.29
CA GLN A 279 -1.39 4.58 -25.21
C GLN A 279 -0.44 3.38 -25.21
N GLN A 280 0.70 3.46 -25.90
CA GLN A 280 1.71 2.41 -25.91
C GLN A 280 2.40 2.33 -24.53
N GLN A 281 2.91 3.46 -24.03
CA GLN A 281 3.52 3.53 -22.71
C GLN A 281 2.55 3.08 -21.62
N TYR A 282 1.29 3.55 -21.64
CA TYR A 282 0.26 3.08 -20.70
C TYR A 282 0.12 1.56 -20.71
N GLN A 283 0.16 0.89 -21.87
CA GLN A 283 0.05 -0.58 -21.91
C GLN A 283 1.31 -1.29 -21.44
N ILE A 284 2.49 -0.71 -21.67
CA ILE A 284 3.76 -1.27 -21.18
C ILE A 284 3.80 -1.16 -19.65
N VAL A 285 3.56 0.04 -19.12
CA VAL A 285 3.51 0.35 -17.69
C VAL A 285 2.45 -0.48 -16.98
N ARG A 286 1.23 -0.57 -17.56
CA ARG A 286 0.16 -1.44 -17.04
C ARG A 286 0.57 -2.90 -16.99
N ARG A 287 1.23 -3.42 -18.03
CA ARG A 287 1.71 -4.81 -18.05
C ARG A 287 2.77 -5.03 -16.97
N ARG A 288 3.77 -4.16 -16.86
CA ARG A 288 4.84 -4.26 -15.84
C ARG A 288 4.28 -4.19 -14.42
N THR A 289 3.32 -3.30 -14.18
CA THR A 289 2.70 -3.09 -12.85
C THR A 289 1.78 -4.26 -12.44
N LEU A 290 1.25 -5.02 -13.41
CA LEU A 290 0.44 -6.22 -13.17
C LEU A 290 1.27 -7.49 -12.88
N ILE A 291 2.56 -7.51 -13.21
CA ILE A 291 3.44 -8.69 -13.07
C ILE A 291 3.97 -8.81 -11.63
N GLY A 292 3.03 -8.90 -10.68
CA GLY A 292 3.27 -9.22 -9.29
C GLY A 292 3.15 -10.72 -8.99
N TYR A 293 3.82 -11.23 -7.96
CA TYR A 293 3.58 -12.59 -7.47
C TYR A 293 2.18 -12.68 -6.84
N LYS A 294 1.21 -13.24 -7.58
CA LYS A 294 -0.20 -13.57 -7.24
C LYS A 294 -1.10 -12.53 -6.52
N ASP A 295 -0.57 -11.63 -5.69
CA ASP A 295 -1.32 -10.62 -4.93
C ASP A 295 -0.57 -9.26 -4.78
N PHE A 296 0.68 -9.15 -5.25
CA PHE A 296 1.46 -7.90 -5.15
C PHE A 296 1.41 -7.09 -6.45
N HIS A 297 0.28 -6.48 -6.79
CA HIS A 297 0.18 -5.70 -8.02
C HIS A 297 -0.82 -4.56 -7.86
N SER A 298 -0.75 -3.61 -8.78
CA SER A 298 -1.79 -2.59 -8.94
C SER A 298 -2.20 -2.48 -10.41
N HIS A 299 -3.38 -1.93 -10.62
CA HIS A 299 -3.97 -1.71 -11.92
C HIS A 299 -3.78 -0.26 -12.31
N VAL A 300 -2.91 -0.03 -13.27
CA VAL A 300 -2.74 1.28 -13.88
C VAL A 300 -4.04 1.67 -14.57
N MET A 301 -4.61 2.81 -14.18
CA MET A 301 -5.85 3.34 -14.76
C MET A 301 -5.59 4.57 -15.61
N LYS A 302 -6.54 4.90 -16.50
CA LYS A 302 -6.53 6.12 -17.31
C LYS A 302 -7.86 6.86 -17.19
N TYR A 303 -7.82 8.19 -17.21
CA TYR A 303 -8.97 9.08 -17.06
C TYR A 303 -8.87 10.28 -18.00
N GLY A 304 -9.98 11.02 -18.16
CA GLY A 304 -10.03 12.24 -18.96
C GLY A 304 -10.27 11.99 -20.46
N ASP A 305 -9.67 12.82 -21.30
CA ASP A 305 -9.87 12.82 -22.75
C ASP A 305 -9.04 11.72 -23.44
N ASP A 306 -9.69 10.59 -23.73
CA ASP A 306 -9.08 9.44 -24.39
C ASP A 306 -8.61 9.73 -25.83
N LYS A 307 -8.98 10.87 -26.44
CA LYS A 307 -8.47 11.27 -27.76
C LYS A 307 -6.97 11.55 -27.74
N LEU A 308 -6.43 11.96 -26.59
CA LEU A 308 -5.00 12.25 -26.41
C LEU A 308 -4.14 10.99 -26.41
N LYS A 309 -4.71 9.79 -26.24
CA LYS A 309 -3.95 8.54 -26.10
C LYS A 309 -3.00 8.25 -27.27
N ASN A 310 -3.31 8.75 -28.47
CA ASN A 310 -2.51 8.56 -29.67
C ASN A 310 -1.44 9.66 -29.85
N ASP A 311 -1.38 10.65 -28.97
CA ASP A 311 -0.31 11.64 -28.99
C ASP A 311 1.03 10.98 -28.63
N LEU A 312 2.08 11.45 -29.29
CA LEU A 312 3.46 11.03 -29.01
C LEU A 312 3.94 11.58 -27.67
N LEU A 313 4.70 10.78 -26.92
CA LEU A 313 5.31 11.17 -25.64
C LEU A 313 6.14 12.45 -25.78
N ALA A 314 6.88 12.58 -26.89
CA ALA A 314 7.72 13.74 -27.16
C ALA A 314 6.97 15.07 -27.19
N ASN A 315 5.65 15.09 -27.37
CA ASN A 315 4.85 16.31 -27.29
C ASN A 315 4.77 16.88 -25.86
N TYR A 316 5.02 16.06 -24.84
CA TYR A 316 4.90 16.42 -23.43
C TYR A 316 6.25 16.38 -22.73
N ILE A 317 6.98 15.27 -22.89
CA ILE A 317 8.22 15.01 -22.13
C ILE A 317 9.51 15.16 -22.95
N GLY A 318 9.40 15.63 -24.19
CA GLY A 318 10.56 15.89 -25.04
C GLY A 318 11.09 14.65 -25.77
N ALA A 319 12.10 14.85 -26.60
CA ALA A 319 12.71 13.79 -27.40
C ALA A 319 14.18 13.67 -27.00
N ASN A 320 14.63 12.48 -26.60
CA ASN A 320 16.04 12.27 -26.31
C ASN A 320 16.80 12.14 -27.65
N PRO A 321 17.66 13.10 -28.03
CA PRO A 321 18.37 13.07 -29.31
C PRO A 321 19.45 11.97 -29.38
N SER A 322 19.71 11.27 -28.28
CA SER A 322 20.87 10.40 -28.08
C SER A 322 20.53 8.91 -28.15
N LEU A 323 19.29 8.54 -28.47
CA LEU A 323 18.90 7.14 -28.61
C LEU A 323 19.41 6.60 -29.95
N ASP A 324 20.33 5.63 -29.89
CA ASP A 324 20.83 4.90 -31.06
C ASP A 324 19.66 4.33 -31.88
N GLU A 325 19.74 4.36 -33.21
CA GLU A 325 18.69 3.85 -34.12
C GLU A 325 18.32 2.36 -33.89
N ASN A 326 19.13 1.65 -33.10
CA ASN A 326 18.94 0.26 -32.68
C ASN A 326 18.28 0.11 -31.30
N ALA A 327 17.65 1.16 -30.75
CA ALA A 327 16.92 1.10 -29.48
C ALA A 327 15.87 -0.04 -29.51
N TYR A 328 16.25 -1.15 -28.90
CA TYR A 328 15.45 -2.35 -28.74
C TYR A 328 14.16 -1.98 -27.99
N SER A 329 13.03 -2.55 -28.40
CA SER A 329 11.79 -2.46 -27.62
C SER A 329 12.08 -2.93 -26.20
N PHE A 330 11.95 -2.04 -25.22
CA PHE A 330 12.12 -2.39 -23.82
C PHE A 330 11.09 -3.49 -23.46
N GLU A 331 11.57 -4.71 -23.24
CA GLU A 331 10.82 -5.75 -22.56
C GLU A 331 10.99 -5.50 -21.06
N PRO A 332 9.92 -5.23 -20.31
CA PRO A 332 9.97 -5.13 -18.86
C PRO A 332 10.73 -6.31 -18.28
N SER A 333 11.79 -6.03 -17.51
CA SER A 333 12.56 -7.10 -16.89
C SER A 333 11.63 -8.01 -16.07
N THR A 334 11.62 -9.31 -16.39
CA THR A 334 10.88 -10.34 -15.65
C THR A 334 11.55 -10.68 -14.31
N THR A 335 12.65 -10.00 -13.97
CA THR A 335 13.34 -10.17 -12.69
C THR A 335 12.39 -9.86 -11.54
N GLN A 336 11.98 -10.92 -10.85
CA GLN A 336 11.18 -10.88 -9.64
C GLN A 336 11.92 -10.07 -8.57
N THR A 337 11.55 -8.80 -8.46
CA THR A 337 11.93 -7.95 -7.32
C THR A 337 10.80 -8.00 -6.33
N ARG A 338 11.11 -8.10 -5.03
CA ARG A 338 10.07 -8.06 -4.02
C ARG A 338 9.44 -6.68 -4.01
N LEU A 339 8.14 -6.65 -4.25
CA LEU A 339 7.32 -5.45 -4.12
C LEU A 339 6.96 -5.24 -2.65
N VAL A 340 6.99 -3.98 -2.22
CA VAL A 340 6.63 -3.59 -0.85
C VAL A 340 5.46 -2.63 -0.96
N ASN A 341 4.37 -2.91 -0.26
CA ASN A 341 3.24 -1.99 -0.24
C ASN A 341 3.74 -0.63 0.28
N GLN A 342 3.37 0.47 -0.37
CA GLN A 342 3.85 1.79 0.03
C GLN A 342 3.60 2.08 1.52
N ARG A 343 2.47 1.60 2.08
CA ARG A 343 2.12 1.77 3.49
C ARG A 343 3.05 1.01 4.44
N ASP A 344 3.76 -0.01 3.96
CA ASP A 344 4.68 -0.84 4.75
C ASP A 344 6.16 -0.54 4.48
N ALA A 345 6.47 0.33 3.53
CA ALA A 345 7.85 0.73 3.22
C ALA A 345 8.57 1.32 4.44
N HIS A 346 7.87 2.11 5.27
CA HIS A 346 8.43 2.65 6.50
C HIS A 346 8.75 1.55 7.54
N LEU A 347 7.86 0.56 7.71
CA LEU A 347 8.12 -0.58 8.60
C LEU A 347 9.31 -1.41 8.12
N LEU A 348 9.46 -1.59 6.80
CA LEU A 348 10.62 -2.25 6.22
C LEU A 348 11.90 -1.48 6.57
N HIS A 349 11.90 -0.16 6.41
CA HIS A 349 13.03 0.71 6.76
C HIS A 349 13.47 0.52 8.22
N LEU A 350 12.54 0.70 9.17
CA LEU A 350 12.84 0.57 10.60
C LEU A 350 13.32 -0.85 10.98
N ARG A 351 12.72 -1.88 10.38
CA ARG A 351 13.14 -3.27 10.58
C ARG A 351 14.59 -3.50 10.13
N LEU A 352 14.97 -2.95 8.98
CA LEU A 352 16.33 -3.07 8.45
C LEU A 352 17.34 -2.28 9.29
N GLU A 353 16.99 -1.08 9.74
CA GLU A 353 17.84 -0.31 10.67
C GLU A 353 18.12 -1.10 11.95
N LEU A 354 17.11 -1.72 12.54
CA LEU A 354 17.26 -2.57 13.72
C LEU A 354 18.16 -3.79 13.45
N GLN A 355 18.03 -4.42 12.29
CA GLN A 355 18.82 -5.58 11.90
C GLN A 355 20.29 -5.22 11.66
N MET A 356 20.55 -4.11 10.98
CA MET A 356 21.89 -3.65 10.61
C MET A 356 22.65 -3.00 11.77
N ALA A 357 21.94 -2.44 12.77
CA ALA A 357 22.58 -1.79 13.90
C ALA A 357 23.37 -2.79 14.78
N PRO A 358 24.60 -2.43 15.23
CA PRO A 358 25.44 -3.32 16.04
C PRO A 358 24.78 -3.72 17.37
N GLU A 359 25.00 -4.96 17.80
CA GLU A 359 24.48 -5.44 19.10
C GLU A 359 24.98 -4.59 20.28
N GLY A 360 24.06 -4.24 21.19
CA GLY A 360 24.35 -3.40 22.36
C GLY A 360 24.57 -1.91 22.06
N SER A 361 24.47 -1.47 20.80
CA SER A 361 24.64 -0.06 20.42
C SER A 361 23.42 0.80 20.78
N LYS A 362 23.64 2.11 20.96
CA LYS A 362 22.54 3.08 21.20
C LYS A 362 21.62 3.18 19.99
N GLU A 363 22.19 3.03 18.80
CA GLU A 363 21.52 3.03 17.51
C GLU A 363 20.52 1.87 17.43
N LYS A 364 20.92 0.66 17.85
CA LYS A 364 20.03 -0.51 17.88
C LYS A 364 18.87 -0.34 18.87
N LEU A 365 19.15 0.23 20.05
CA LEU A 365 18.13 0.57 21.04
C LEU A 365 17.13 1.59 20.48
N LYS A 366 17.61 2.64 19.81
CA LYS A 366 16.78 3.66 19.17
C LYS A 366 15.92 3.06 18.05
N ALA A 367 16.51 2.31 17.12
CA ALA A 367 15.79 1.67 16.02
C ALA A 367 14.73 0.68 16.53
N ARG A 368 15.01 -0.05 17.63
CA ARG A 368 14.03 -0.92 18.28
C ARG A 368 12.86 -0.12 18.83
N GLN A 369 13.12 1.00 19.50
CA GLN A 369 12.09 1.85 20.07
C GLN A 369 11.21 2.44 18.96
N GLU A 370 11.82 3.02 17.92
CA GLU A 370 11.08 3.61 16.78
C GLU A 370 10.20 2.57 16.08
N LEU A 371 10.68 1.34 15.89
CA LEU A 371 9.86 0.26 15.32
C LEU A 371 8.66 -0.12 16.22
N VAL A 372 8.88 -0.22 17.53
CA VAL A 372 7.79 -0.54 18.48
C VAL A 372 6.77 0.59 18.55
N ASP A 373 7.23 1.85 18.52
CA ASP A 373 6.37 3.03 18.53
C ASP A 373 5.51 3.09 17.28
N GLU A 374 6.08 2.86 16.09
CA GLU A 374 5.32 2.81 14.84
C GLU A 374 4.27 1.69 14.85
N ILE A 375 4.61 0.47 15.30
CA ILE A 375 3.65 -0.63 15.40
C ILE A 375 2.52 -0.29 16.38
N SER A 376 2.86 0.25 17.54
CA SER A 376 1.89 0.61 18.59
C SER A 376 0.97 1.74 18.12
N HIS A 377 1.51 2.72 17.40
CA HIS A 377 0.73 3.80 16.78
C HIS A 377 -0.26 3.26 15.74
N ARG A 378 0.17 2.34 14.86
CA ARG A 378 -0.72 1.69 13.89
C ARG A 378 -1.87 0.93 14.57
N GLU A 379 -1.56 0.15 15.60
CA GLU A 379 -2.58 -0.57 16.39
C GLU A 379 -3.56 0.40 17.05
N HIS A 380 -3.07 1.51 17.61
CA HIS A 380 -3.90 2.54 18.21
C HIS A 380 -4.85 3.19 17.19
N VAL A 381 -4.35 3.53 16.00
CA VAL A 381 -5.15 4.11 14.91
C VAL A 381 -6.23 3.13 14.46
N ASP A 382 -5.87 1.87 14.24
CA ASP A 382 -6.82 0.83 13.80
C ASP A 382 -7.94 0.63 14.82
N ASN A 383 -7.58 0.49 16.10
CA ASN A 383 -8.54 0.35 17.18
C ASN A 383 -9.45 1.59 17.30
N THR A 384 -8.89 2.79 17.14
CA THR A 384 -9.65 4.05 17.19
C THR A 384 -10.72 4.10 16.11
N PHE A 385 -10.37 3.78 14.86
CA PHE A 385 -11.34 3.77 13.76
C PHE A 385 -12.40 2.67 13.92
N HIS A 386 -12.02 1.49 14.41
CA HIS A 386 -12.98 0.44 14.74
C HIS A 386 -13.98 0.87 15.84
N LEU A 387 -13.51 1.56 16.89
CA LEU A 387 -14.37 2.09 17.95
C LEU A 387 -15.29 3.20 17.46
N ILE A 388 -14.77 4.16 16.70
CA ILE A 388 -15.56 5.26 16.12
C ILE A 388 -16.68 4.67 15.25
N TRP A 389 -16.34 3.69 14.40
CA TRP A 389 -17.33 3.01 13.58
C TRP A 389 -18.39 2.29 14.40
N ASP A 390 -17.97 1.56 15.43
CA ASP A 390 -18.86 0.79 16.28
C ASP A 390 -19.86 1.66 17.06
N LEU A 391 -19.45 2.88 17.44
CA LEU A 391 -20.29 3.87 18.12
C LEU A 391 -21.23 4.62 17.18
N LEU A 392 -20.82 4.83 15.92
CA LEU A 392 -21.63 5.54 14.92
C LEU A 392 -22.64 4.64 14.21
N ARG A 393 -22.49 3.31 14.25
CA ARG A 393 -23.47 2.42 13.63
C ARG A 393 -24.76 2.40 14.45
N ASP A 394 -25.89 2.61 13.77
CA ASP A 394 -27.18 2.16 14.29
C ASP A 394 -27.19 0.63 14.36
N LYS A 395 -27.80 0.05 15.40
CA LYS A 395 -27.93 -1.41 15.60
C LYS A 395 -28.57 -2.15 14.40
N ASN A 396 -29.18 -1.42 13.46
CA ASN A 396 -29.86 -1.92 12.28
C ASN A 396 -29.03 -1.86 10.98
N ASN A 397 -27.83 -1.27 10.97
CA ASN A 397 -26.99 -1.19 9.76
C ASN A 397 -25.86 -2.23 9.75
N ASN A 398 -25.76 -2.98 8.65
CA ASN A 398 -24.76 -4.03 8.48
C ASN A 398 -23.33 -3.46 8.44
N SER A 399 -22.38 -4.24 8.96
CA SER A 399 -20.94 -3.93 9.08
C SER A 399 -20.22 -3.59 7.76
N THR A 400 -20.90 -3.71 6.63
CA THR A 400 -20.35 -3.60 5.26
C THR A 400 -20.13 -2.17 4.79
N MET A 401 -20.58 -1.15 5.52
CA MET A 401 -20.55 0.24 5.04
C MET A 401 -19.22 0.97 5.30
N MET A 402 -18.38 0.52 6.24
CA MET A 402 -17.16 1.25 6.67
C MET A 402 -16.17 1.46 5.52
N LEU A 403 -15.83 0.38 4.83
CA LEU A 403 -14.87 0.35 3.72
C LEU A 403 -15.57 0.07 2.40
N ASN A 404 -16.88 0.37 2.31
CA ASN A 404 -17.63 0.18 1.08
C ASN A 404 -16.99 0.99 -0.05
N VAL A 405 -16.77 0.34 -1.19
CA VAL A 405 -16.23 0.96 -2.39
C VAL A 405 -17.40 1.27 -3.32
N ARG A 406 -17.52 2.53 -3.75
CA ARG A 406 -18.55 2.92 -4.71
C ARG A 406 -18.33 2.23 -6.06
N PRO A 407 -19.39 2.03 -6.87
CA PRO A 407 -19.24 1.47 -8.21
C PRO A 407 -18.26 2.28 -9.09
N PRO A 408 -17.53 1.65 -10.01
CA PRO A 408 -16.60 2.35 -10.90
C PRO A 408 -17.25 3.51 -11.65
N GLY A 409 -16.49 4.59 -11.83
CA GLY A 409 -16.95 5.83 -12.48
C GLY A 409 -17.82 6.75 -11.61
N LYS A 410 -18.05 6.42 -10.34
CA LYS A 410 -18.68 7.33 -9.37
C LYS A 410 -17.62 8.07 -8.55
N PRO A 411 -17.86 9.35 -8.20
CA PRO A 411 -16.99 10.05 -7.26
C PRO A 411 -17.01 9.36 -5.90
N LEU A 412 -15.89 9.46 -5.18
CA LEU A 412 -15.74 8.92 -3.81
C LEU A 412 -16.85 9.38 -2.87
N VAL A 413 -17.16 10.67 -2.92
CA VAL A 413 -18.14 11.34 -2.06
C VAL A 413 -18.93 12.32 -2.90
N ASP A 414 -20.21 12.50 -2.57
CA ASP A 414 -21.05 13.50 -3.25
C ASP A 414 -20.86 14.91 -2.67
N ASP A 415 -20.58 15.00 -1.37
CA ASP A 415 -20.34 16.23 -0.61
C ASP A 415 -18.88 16.29 -0.12
N TRP A 416 -18.03 16.98 -0.88
CA TRP A 416 -16.61 17.17 -0.56
C TRP A 416 -16.38 18.11 0.64
N ASP A 417 -17.31 19.02 0.92
CA ASP A 417 -17.24 19.89 2.09
C ASP A 417 -17.49 19.10 3.38
N CYS A 418 -18.48 18.19 3.36
CA CYS A 418 -18.67 17.21 4.43
C CYS A 418 -17.40 16.39 4.62
N PHE A 419 -16.83 15.85 3.54
CA PHE A 419 -15.63 15.00 3.60
C PHE A 419 -14.46 15.71 4.26
N ARG A 420 -14.14 16.92 3.81
CA ARG A 420 -13.11 17.78 4.42
C ARG A 420 -13.41 18.06 5.89
N THR A 421 -14.65 18.41 6.19
CA THR A 421 -15.03 18.79 7.55
C THR A 421 -14.93 17.61 8.51
N LEU A 422 -15.31 16.40 8.11
CA LEU A 422 -15.17 15.20 8.94
C LEU A 422 -13.70 14.84 9.18
N ILE A 423 -12.83 14.92 8.16
CA ILE A 423 -11.38 14.72 8.34
C ILE A 423 -10.83 15.74 9.34
N LYS A 424 -11.07 17.04 9.12
CA LYS A 424 -10.58 18.10 10.03
C LYS A 424 -11.15 17.96 11.44
N THR A 425 -12.40 17.52 11.57
CA THR A 425 -13.02 17.26 12.87
C THR A 425 -12.32 16.12 13.59
N TYR A 426 -12.02 15.01 12.90
CA TYR A 426 -11.23 13.92 13.47
C TYR A 426 -9.85 14.42 13.90
N GLU A 427 -9.13 15.10 13.02
CA GLU A 427 -7.75 15.53 13.29
C GLU A 427 -7.65 16.51 14.48
N ASN A 428 -8.65 17.36 14.65
CA ASN A 428 -8.74 18.28 15.79
C ASN A 428 -8.94 17.57 17.15
N HIS A 429 -9.49 16.34 17.17
CA HIS A 429 -9.78 15.61 18.41
C HIS A 429 -8.80 14.43 18.64
N CYS A 430 -8.40 13.75 17.57
CA CYS A 430 -7.57 12.55 17.61
C CYS A 430 -6.11 12.79 17.21
N GLY A 431 -5.78 13.98 16.72
CA GLY A 431 -4.49 14.29 16.09
C GLY A 431 -4.49 14.04 14.59
N ARG A 432 -3.53 14.65 13.89
CA ARG A 432 -3.38 14.57 12.43
C ARG A 432 -3.20 13.13 11.97
N LEU A 433 -3.82 12.78 10.84
CA LEU A 433 -3.65 11.45 10.25
C LEU A 433 -2.22 11.28 9.71
N SER A 434 -1.47 10.36 10.33
CA SER A 434 -0.23 9.83 9.75
C SER A 434 -0.47 9.19 8.38
N SER A 435 0.57 9.00 7.57
CA SER A 435 0.48 8.33 6.25
C SER A 435 -0.23 6.96 6.34
N TYR A 436 -0.05 6.23 7.44
CA TYR A 436 -0.78 5.00 7.71
C TYR A 436 -2.28 5.24 7.96
N GLY A 437 -2.60 6.17 8.86
CA GLY A 437 -3.98 6.47 9.25
C GLY A 437 -4.84 7.01 8.11
N LYS A 438 -4.22 7.64 7.10
CA LYS A 438 -4.93 8.11 5.90
C LYS A 438 -5.70 6.99 5.19
N LYS A 439 -5.32 5.71 5.32
CA LYS A 439 -6.08 4.56 4.74
C LYS A 439 -7.58 4.57 5.13
N TYR A 440 -7.94 5.23 6.23
CA TYR A 440 -9.30 5.37 6.71
C TYR A 440 -10.08 6.55 6.11
N THR A 441 -9.52 7.32 5.17
CA THR A 441 -10.25 8.45 4.58
C THR A 441 -11.56 8.02 3.93
N ARG A 442 -11.60 6.85 3.29
CA ARG A 442 -12.83 6.24 2.76
C ARG A 442 -13.95 6.13 3.79
N VAL A 443 -13.63 5.94 5.08
CA VAL A 443 -14.63 5.89 6.15
C VAL A 443 -15.36 7.23 6.27
N PHE A 444 -14.64 8.36 6.24
CA PHE A 444 -15.26 9.69 6.28
C PHE A 444 -16.13 9.96 5.05
N ALA A 445 -15.68 9.53 3.86
CA ALA A 445 -16.51 9.62 2.66
C ALA A 445 -17.81 8.81 2.81
N ASN A 446 -17.72 7.59 3.32
CA ASN A 446 -18.89 6.74 3.55
C ASN A 446 -19.82 7.29 4.64
N MET A 447 -19.28 7.97 5.66
CA MET A 447 -20.08 8.72 6.65
C MET A 447 -20.88 9.84 5.98
N CYS A 448 -20.24 10.68 5.16
CA CYS A 448 -20.92 11.74 4.43
C CYS A 448 -22.01 11.20 3.49
N ASN A 449 -21.69 10.14 2.75
CA ASN A 449 -22.62 9.50 1.82
C ASN A 449 -23.85 8.88 2.51
N ALA A 450 -23.74 8.59 3.81
CA ALA A 450 -24.83 8.07 4.63
C ALA A 450 -25.57 9.15 5.43
N GLY A 451 -25.21 10.43 5.25
CA GLY A 451 -25.81 11.54 5.99
C GLY A 451 -25.39 11.61 7.46
N ILE A 452 -24.21 11.07 7.82
CA ILE A 452 -23.61 11.26 9.14
C ILE A 452 -22.89 12.61 9.14
N TYR A 453 -23.28 13.49 10.07
CA TYR A 453 -22.77 14.87 10.13
C TYR A 453 -21.80 15.08 11.30
N VAL A 454 -21.10 16.22 11.26
CA VAL A 454 -20.02 16.64 12.16
C VAL A 454 -20.31 16.43 13.65
N GLU A 455 -21.52 16.75 14.12
CA GLU A 455 -21.86 16.66 15.54
C GLU A 455 -21.84 15.22 16.07
N GLN A 456 -22.23 14.25 15.25
CA GLN A 456 -22.18 12.83 15.62
C GLN A 456 -20.73 12.37 15.73
N LEU A 457 -19.90 12.69 14.73
CA LEU A 457 -18.48 12.36 14.77
C LEU A 457 -17.78 13.03 15.95
N LYS A 458 -18.07 14.31 16.21
CA LYS A 458 -17.48 15.07 17.33
C LYS A 458 -17.84 14.48 18.69
N ALA A 459 -19.09 14.07 18.88
CA ALA A 459 -19.52 13.40 20.11
C ALA A 459 -18.80 12.06 20.30
N THR A 460 -18.62 11.30 19.23
CA THR A 460 -17.93 10.01 19.25
C THR A 460 -16.42 10.17 19.46
N THR A 461 -15.74 11.06 18.72
CA THR A 461 -14.30 11.28 18.88
C THR A 461 -14.00 11.77 20.29
N SER A 462 -14.78 12.68 20.85
CA SER A 462 -14.60 13.11 22.25
C SER A 462 -14.68 11.98 23.29
N GLN A 463 -15.37 10.86 22.98
CA GLN A 463 -15.44 9.68 23.85
C GLN A 463 -14.28 8.71 23.64
N VAL A 464 -13.71 8.66 22.43
CA VAL A 464 -12.63 7.73 22.05
C VAL A 464 -11.24 8.36 22.25
N SER A 465 -11.13 9.66 22.00
CA SER A 465 -9.92 10.49 22.15
C SER A 465 -9.65 10.83 23.63
N ILE A 466 -9.48 9.82 24.49
CA ILE A 466 -8.88 10.07 25.81
C ILE A 466 -7.39 10.32 25.57
N PRO A 467 -6.82 11.45 26.03
CA PRO A 467 -5.46 11.81 25.69
C PRO A 467 -4.46 10.86 26.35
N LEU A 468 -3.45 10.43 25.58
CA LEU A 468 -2.16 9.95 26.08
C LEU A 468 -1.47 11.12 26.83
N THR A 469 -1.95 11.42 28.04
CA THR A 469 -1.26 12.35 28.93
C THR A 469 -0.14 11.60 29.63
N SER A 470 1.09 12.05 29.33
CA SER A 470 2.33 11.85 30.09
C SER A 470 2.73 10.41 30.43
N SER A 471 3.90 10.01 29.93
CA SER A 471 4.94 9.29 30.69
C SER A 471 4.50 8.82 32.08
N SER A 472 3.87 7.65 32.14
CA SER A 472 3.99 6.79 33.30
C SER A 472 4.30 5.41 32.76
N THR A 473 5.50 4.94 33.08
CA THR A 473 5.85 3.53 33.07
C THR A 473 4.88 2.81 34.03
N GLN A 474 3.71 2.44 33.53
CA GLN A 474 3.01 1.27 34.05
C GLN A 474 3.28 0.15 33.06
N THR A 475 4.32 -0.61 33.37
CA THR A 475 4.34 -2.03 33.02
C THR A 475 2.97 -2.60 33.32
N LEU A 476 2.24 -2.99 32.29
CA LEU A 476 1.11 -3.91 32.43
C LEU A 476 1.65 -5.15 33.15
N ASP A 477 1.35 -5.24 34.43
CA ASP A 477 1.64 -6.42 35.24
C ASP A 477 0.69 -7.54 34.78
N LEU A 478 1.16 -8.30 33.79
CA LEU A 478 0.50 -9.49 33.25
C LEU A 478 0.44 -10.66 34.24
N SER A 479 0.91 -10.49 35.49
CA SER A 479 0.81 -11.54 36.52
C SER A 479 -0.63 -11.82 36.97
N SER A 480 -1.57 -10.89 36.76
CA SER A 480 -2.96 -11.02 37.25
C SER A 480 -3.96 -11.65 36.26
N ILE A 481 -3.62 -11.82 34.98
CA ILE A 481 -4.47 -12.54 34.00
C ILE A 481 -4.31 -14.08 34.13
N GLY A 482 -3.42 -14.54 35.01
CA GLY A 482 -3.07 -15.95 35.18
C GLY A 482 -4.08 -16.85 35.92
N SER A 483 -5.25 -16.36 36.35
CA SER A 483 -6.07 -17.15 37.29
C SER A 483 -7.58 -16.98 37.18
N SER A 484 -8.15 -17.31 36.03
CA SER A 484 -9.32 -18.20 35.90
C SER A 484 -9.82 -18.20 34.46
N PHE A 485 -9.52 -19.24 33.70
CA PHE A 485 -10.28 -19.55 32.49
C PHE A 485 -11.52 -20.36 32.89
N PRO A 486 -12.70 -20.10 32.30
CA PRO A 486 -13.91 -20.84 32.63
C PRO A 486 -13.78 -22.31 32.22
N THR A 487 -14.38 -23.24 32.97
CA THR A 487 -14.47 -24.65 32.59
C THR A 487 -15.36 -24.81 31.36
N SER A 488 -15.24 -25.93 30.63
CA SER A 488 -16.08 -26.25 29.45
C SER A 488 -17.59 -26.01 29.70
N ALA A 489 -18.04 -26.27 30.94
CA ALA A 489 -19.40 -26.02 31.39
C ALA A 489 -19.82 -24.53 31.36
N THR A 490 -18.89 -23.58 31.53
CA THR A 490 -19.19 -22.13 31.51
C THR A 490 -19.16 -21.53 30.10
N LEU A 491 -18.58 -22.22 29.11
CA LEU A 491 -18.56 -21.80 27.70
C LEU A 491 -19.76 -22.30 26.91
N GLN A 492 -20.53 -23.26 27.44
CA GLN A 492 -21.75 -23.78 26.82
C GLN A 492 -22.95 -22.81 26.89
N GLU A 493 -22.86 -21.72 27.67
CA GLU A 493 -23.89 -20.65 27.70
C GLU A 493 -23.79 -19.69 26.49
N LEU A 494 -22.72 -19.80 25.67
CA LEU A 494 -22.59 -19.12 24.39
C LEU A 494 -23.11 -20.05 23.29
N GLU A 495 -24.23 -19.70 22.62
CA GLU A 495 -24.97 -20.55 21.67
C GLU A 495 -24.22 -20.97 20.37
N LEU A 496 -22.89 -20.82 20.30
CA LEU A 496 -22.07 -21.07 19.09
C LEU A 496 -20.67 -21.63 19.42
N VAL A 497 -20.59 -22.60 20.34
CA VAL A 497 -19.33 -23.32 20.63
C VAL A 497 -19.35 -24.72 20.00
N THR A 498 -18.38 -25.02 19.14
CA THR A 498 -18.18 -26.36 18.56
C THR A 498 -16.96 -27.01 19.19
N SER A 499 -17.15 -28.06 19.98
CA SER A 499 -16.05 -28.91 20.45
C SER A 499 -15.71 -29.96 19.39
N ILE A 500 -14.44 -30.03 18.98
CA ILE A 500 -13.97 -31.06 18.05
C ILE A 500 -12.80 -31.78 18.69
N ASP A 501 -12.93 -33.10 18.83
CA ASP A 501 -11.88 -34.00 19.31
C ASP A 501 -11.24 -34.68 18.10
N GLU A 502 -9.97 -34.38 17.83
CA GLU A 502 -9.23 -34.91 16.66
C GLU A 502 -7.96 -35.65 17.08
N GLU A 503 -7.52 -36.58 16.24
CA GLU A 503 -6.26 -37.30 16.45
C GLU A 503 -5.07 -36.50 15.92
N LEU A 504 -4.01 -36.38 16.72
CA LEU A 504 -2.72 -35.82 16.28
C LEU A 504 -1.93 -36.92 15.58
N LEU A 505 -1.50 -36.64 14.35
CA LEU A 505 -0.65 -37.53 13.56
C LEU A 505 0.73 -36.90 13.35
N GLN A 506 1.79 -37.70 13.49
CA GLN A 506 3.17 -37.32 13.19
C GLN A 506 3.68 -38.12 11.99
N GLU A 507 4.30 -37.42 11.04
CA GLU A 507 4.87 -38.00 9.82
C GLU A 507 6.29 -38.52 10.08
N TYR A 508 6.56 -39.77 9.69
CA TYR A 508 7.88 -40.39 9.76
C TYR A 508 8.17 -41.09 8.41
N GLY A 509 8.90 -40.42 7.52
CA GLY A 509 9.03 -40.87 6.13
C GLY A 509 7.69 -40.71 5.37
N ASP A 510 7.24 -41.76 4.69
CA ASP A 510 5.97 -41.79 3.95
C ASP A 510 4.77 -42.35 4.78
N GLU A 511 4.98 -42.70 6.05
CA GLU A 511 3.93 -43.23 6.94
C GLU A 511 3.50 -42.24 8.04
N LEU A 512 2.20 -42.26 8.39
CA LEU A 512 1.58 -41.42 9.43
C LEU A 512 1.31 -42.24 10.70
N HIS A 513 1.87 -41.83 11.84
CA HIS A 513 1.64 -42.47 13.14
C HIS A 513 0.85 -41.58 14.09
N ARG A 514 -0.02 -42.19 14.91
CA ARG A 514 -0.79 -41.49 15.94
C ARG A 514 0.15 -41.01 17.06
N PHE A 515 0.13 -39.71 17.33
CA PHE A 515 1.06 -39.01 18.22
C PHE A 515 0.39 -38.41 19.47
N GLY A 516 -0.93 -38.20 19.45
CA GLY A 516 -1.66 -37.59 20.56
C GLY A 516 -3.12 -37.32 20.23
N LYS A 517 -3.78 -36.53 21.07
CA LYS A 517 -5.14 -36.05 20.86
C LYS A 517 -5.19 -34.54 20.95
N VAL A 518 -6.08 -33.94 20.17
CA VAL A 518 -6.45 -32.53 20.30
C VAL A 518 -7.86 -32.45 20.82
N GLN A 519 -8.05 -31.67 21.87
CA GLN A 519 -9.36 -31.13 22.21
C GLN A 519 -9.40 -29.68 21.75
N ARG A 520 -10.20 -29.40 20.73
CA ARG A 520 -10.42 -28.04 20.21
C ARG A 520 -11.74 -27.51 20.73
N VAL A 521 -11.71 -26.29 21.23
CA VAL A 521 -12.91 -25.50 21.50
C VAL A 521 -12.92 -24.37 20.48
N PHE A 522 -13.78 -24.50 19.46
CA PHE A 522 -14.10 -23.38 18.58
C PHE A 522 -15.16 -22.53 19.27
N VAL A 523 -14.84 -21.27 19.54
CA VAL A 523 -15.85 -20.27 19.90
C VAL A 523 -16.18 -19.52 18.63
N VAL A 524 -17.32 -19.82 18.02
CA VAL A 524 -17.79 -19.11 16.83
C VAL A 524 -18.49 -17.84 17.30
N SER A 525 -17.78 -16.72 17.23
CA SER A 525 -18.44 -15.44 16.99
C SER A 525 -17.42 -14.46 16.44
N LEU A 526 -17.57 -14.12 15.16
CA LEU A 526 -17.59 -12.74 14.66
C LEU A 526 -18.39 -12.76 13.34
N LYS A 527 -19.10 -11.66 13.07
CA LYS A 527 -20.15 -11.51 12.03
C LYS A 527 -19.70 -11.73 10.57
N ASP A 528 -18.44 -12.06 10.29
CA ASP A 528 -17.85 -12.12 8.94
C ASP A 528 -17.77 -13.54 8.33
N ARG A 529 -18.03 -14.61 9.11
CA ARG A 529 -17.86 -16.03 8.71
C ARG A 529 -16.44 -16.43 8.28
N SER A 530 -15.45 -15.56 8.37
CA SER A 530 -14.05 -15.80 7.96
C SER A 530 -13.05 -15.77 9.13
N SER A 531 -13.43 -15.21 10.28
CA SER A 531 -12.60 -15.14 11.48
C SER A 531 -13.12 -16.09 12.58
N HIS A 532 -12.26 -16.97 13.10
CA HIS A 532 -12.62 -17.97 14.10
C HIS A 532 -11.73 -17.83 15.34
N MET A 533 -12.31 -17.70 16.54
CA MET A 533 -11.53 -17.76 17.77
C MET A 533 -11.17 -19.22 18.05
N LEU A 534 -9.87 -19.51 18.06
CA LEU A 534 -9.33 -20.85 18.26
C LEU A 534 -8.70 -20.96 19.65
N ALA A 535 -9.31 -21.77 20.50
CA ALA A 535 -8.71 -22.26 21.75
C ALA A 535 -8.47 -23.76 21.61
N MET A 536 -7.22 -24.19 21.71
CA MET A 536 -6.84 -25.59 21.47
C MET A 536 -5.96 -26.12 22.59
N THR A 537 -6.28 -27.32 23.07
CA THR A 537 -5.45 -28.10 23.99
C THR A 537 -4.99 -29.36 23.28
N THR A 538 -3.68 -29.57 23.18
CA THR A 538 -3.09 -30.81 22.65
C THR A 538 -2.48 -31.61 23.77
N SER A 539 -2.86 -32.87 23.88
CA SER A 539 -2.28 -33.85 24.79
C SER A 539 -1.50 -34.91 24.01
N PHE A 540 -0.30 -35.23 24.48
CA PHE A 540 0.62 -36.10 23.75
C PHE A 540 0.56 -37.54 24.27
N LEU A 541 0.47 -38.51 23.35
CA LEU A 541 0.30 -39.93 23.68
C LEU A 541 1.54 -40.50 24.41
N LYS A 542 2.72 -39.94 24.09
CA LYS A 542 3.99 -40.28 24.73
C LYS A 542 4.06 -39.62 26.11
N GLY A 543 3.70 -40.37 27.14
CA GLY A 543 3.56 -39.92 28.53
C GLY A 543 2.16 -40.13 29.12
N ASP A 544 1.37 -41.09 28.60
CA ASP A 544 -0.01 -41.37 29.01
C ASP A 544 -0.93 -40.12 29.02
N TYR A 545 -0.73 -39.21 28.06
CA TYR A 545 -1.45 -37.92 27.97
C TYR A 545 -1.19 -36.95 29.14
N GLN A 546 -0.13 -37.16 29.93
CA GLN A 546 0.24 -36.25 31.03
C GLN A 546 0.96 -34.97 30.58
N ASP A 547 1.41 -34.93 29.32
CA ASP A 547 2.03 -33.74 28.72
C ASP A 547 1.02 -33.00 27.82
N GLU A 548 0.81 -31.70 28.08
CA GLU A 548 -0.13 -30.87 27.32
C GLU A 548 0.48 -29.54 26.86
N LEU A 549 -0.04 -28.99 25.76
CA LEU A 549 0.20 -27.63 25.30
C LEU A 549 -1.14 -26.95 24.96
N ARG A 550 -1.27 -25.67 25.33
CA ARG A 550 -2.44 -24.84 25.10
C ARG A 550 -2.10 -23.68 24.16
N PHE A 551 -3.02 -23.40 23.25
CA PHE A 551 -2.89 -22.38 22.22
C PHE A 551 -4.13 -21.49 22.22
N PHE A 552 -3.94 -20.19 21.96
CA PHE A 552 -5.04 -19.23 21.89
C PHE A 552 -4.76 -18.10 20.90
N ARG A 553 -5.63 -17.93 19.87
CA ARG A 553 -5.66 -16.74 18.99
C ARG A 553 -6.92 -16.71 18.11
N VAL A 554 -7.16 -15.57 17.46
CA VAL A 554 -8.04 -15.43 16.29
C VAL A 554 -7.34 -16.03 15.06
N HIS A 555 -7.94 -17.07 14.47
CA HIS A 555 -7.54 -17.66 13.20
C HIS A 555 -8.38 -17.07 12.06
N LYS A 556 -7.73 -16.62 10.99
CA LYS A 556 -8.37 -16.07 9.80
C LYS A 556 -8.32 -17.11 8.68
N SER A 557 -9.48 -17.49 8.13
CA SER A 557 -9.58 -18.60 7.16
C SER A 557 -9.10 -18.25 5.74
N ASP A 558 -8.84 -16.98 5.48
CA ASP A 558 -8.35 -16.38 4.24
C ASP A 558 -6.82 -16.25 4.19
N VAL A 559 -6.10 -16.68 5.24
CA VAL A 559 -4.63 -16.58 5.32
C VAL A 559 -4.02 -17.99 5.29
N TYR A 560 -3.04 -18.22 4.40
CA TYR A 560 -2.39 -19.54 4.21
C TYR A 560 -1.58 -20.00 5.43
N GLU A 561 -1.09 -19.05 6.23
CA GLU A 561 -0.28 -19.28 7.42
C GLU A 561 -0.78 -18.38 8.57
N SER A 562 -1.07 -18.99 9.72
CA SER A 562 -1.48 -18.29 10.94
C SER A 562 -0.49 -18.57 12.07
N GLN A 563 0.07 -17.54 12.68
CA GLN A 563 0.85 -17.71 13.91
C GLN A 563 -0.08 -17.75 15.11
N VAL A 564 0.16 -18.63 16.08
CA VAL A 564 -0.66 -18.78 17.30
C VAL A 564 0.27 -18.81 18.51
N ALA A 565 -0.09 -18.07 19.57
CA ALA A 565 0.69 -18.06 20.79
C ALA A 565 0.54 -19.39 21.55
N VAL A 566 1.65 -19.92 22.07
CA VAL A 566 1.64 -20.97 23.08
C VAL A 566 1.40 -20.28 24.42
N THR A 567 0.25 -20.54 25.03
CA THR A 567 -0.19 -19.79 26.23
C THR A 567 0.12 -20.52 27.53
N LYS A 568 0.26 -21.85 27.50
CA LYS A 568 0.60 -22.68 28.66
C LYS A 568 0.98 -24.10 28.23
N GLY A 569 1.88 -24.75 28.98
CA GLY A 569 2.09 -26.20 28.90
C GLY A 569 1.92 -26.88 30.26
N ILE A 570 1.79 -28.21 30.27
CA ILE A 570 1.68 -29.05 31.46
C ILE A 570 2.60 -30.26 31.27
N GLY A 571 3.17 -30.79 32.36
CA GLY A 571 4.12 -31.91 32.31
C GLY A 571 5.51 -31.44 31.89
N LYS A 572 6.10 -32.05 30.87
CA LYS A 572 7.44 -31.64 30.36
C LYS A 572 7.48 -30.24 29.72
N TYR A 573 6.32 -29.61 29.52
CA TYR A 573 6.17 -28.28 28.92
C TYR A 573 5.69 -27.21 29.92
N ASP A 574 5.77 -27.45 31.23
CA ASP A 574 5.21 -26.58 32.29
C ASP A 574 5.74 -25.12 32.26
N VAL A 575 6.89 -24.89 31.63
CA VAL A 575 7.53 -23.57 31.44
C VAL A 575 7.57 -23.10 29.97
N ALA A 576 6.84 -23.77 29.07
CA ALA A 576 6.89 -23.49 27.64
C ALA A 576 6.19 -22.17 27.28
N ASN A 577 6.97 -21.23 26.76
CA ASN A 577 6.49 -20.03 26.06
C ASN A 577 6.99 -20.08 24.60
N GLY A 578 6.24 -19.47 23.68
CA GLY A 578 6.60 -19.50 22.28
C GLY A 578 5.42 -19.27 21.35
N TYR A 579 5.59 -19.63 20.08
CA TYR A 579 4.54 -19.51 19.07
C TYR A 579 4.52 -20.74 18.17
N ALA A 580 3.39 -20.97 17.51
CA ALA A 580 3.22 -22.01 16.52
C ALA A 580 2.75 -21.42 15.19
N GLU A 581 3.37 -21.79 14.09
CA GLU A 581 2.88 -21.51 12.74
C GLU A 581 1.91 -22.61 12.32
N ILE A 582 0.72 -22.24 11.87
CA ILE A 582 -0.31 -23.14 11.38
C ILE A 582 -0.46 -22.91 9.87
N LYS A 583 -0.23 -23.93 9.06
CA LYS A 583 -0.38 -23.89 7.60
C LYS A 583 -1.49 -24.80 7.14
N VAL A 584 -2.28 -24.38 6.16
CA VAL A 584 -3.22 -25.28 5.49
C VAL A 584 -2.44 -26.07 4.43
N VAL A 585 -2.42 -27.39 4.55
CA VAL A 585 -1.79 -28.31 3.61
C VAL A 585 -2.89 -29.03 2.83
N ASP A 586 -2.95 -28.75 1.54
CA ASP A 586 -3.78 -29.48 0.58
C ASP A 586 -3.09 -30.81 0.21
N LYS A 587 -3.07 -31.77 1.13
CA LYS A 587 -2.64 -33.15 0.81
C LYS A 587 -3.88 -33.96 0.42
N VAL A 588 -3.95 -34.39 -0.83
CA VAL A 588 -4.97 -35.36 -1.30
C VAL A 588 -4.55 -36.74 -0.81
N GLY A 589 -5.09 -37.16 0.32
CA GLY A 589 -4.92 -38.53 0.83
C GLY A 589 -5.96 -39.47 0.23
N PHE A 590 -5.52 -40.56 -0.39
CA PHE A 590 -6.41 -41.67 -0.76
C PHE A 590 -6.68 -42.52 0.49
N SER A 591 -7.92 -42.51 0.98
CA SER A 591 -8.39 -43.49 1.97
C SER A 591 -9.38 -44.45 1.31
N THR A 592 -8.97 -45.71 1.17
CA THR A 592 -9.85 -46.82 0.79
C THR A 592 -10.55 -47.37 2.03
N LYS A 593 -11.44 -46.57 2.64
CA LYS A 593 -12.48 -47.11 3.52
C LYS A 593 -13.82 -46.46 3.15
N GLY A 594 -14.69 -47.24 2.52
CA GLY A 594 -16.10 -46.88 2.33
C GLY A 594 -16.48 -46.17 1.02
N GLY A 595 -15.63 -46.15 -0.01
CA GLY A 595 -16.07 -45.81 -1.38
C GLY A 595 -16.54 -44.37 -1.62
N LYS A 596 -16.18 -43.41 -0.76
CA LYS A 596 -16.33 -41.97 -1.02
C LYS A 596 -14.97 -41.28 -1.00
N VAL A 597 -14.65 -40.59 -2.10
CA VAL A 597 -13.50 -39.66 -2.15
C VAL A 597 -13.87 -38.45 -1.29
N THR A 598 -13.00 -38.10 -0.35
CA THR A 598 -13.22 -36.98 0.56
C THR A 598 -11.99 -36.09 0.59
N ASN A 599 -12.15 -34.82 0.18
CA ASN A 599 -11.11 -33.82 0.30
C ASN A 599 -10.97 -33.47 1.79
N SER A 600 -9.86 -33.88 2.41
CA SER A 600 -9.52 -33.50 3.78
C SER A 600 -8.45 -32.40 3.71
N LYS A 601 -8.74 -31.20 4.24
CA LYS A 601 -7.72 -30.15 4.41
C LYS A 601 -6.97 -30.41 5.70
N PHE A 602 -5.65 -30.58 5.64
CA PHE A 602 -4.86 -30.79 6.86
C PHE A 602 -4.24 -29.48 7.35
N LEU A 603 -4.24 -29.25 8.66
CA LEU A 603 -3.53 -28.14 9.28
C LEU A 603 -2.19 -28.62 9.80
N LEU A 604 -1.10 -28.06 9.26
CA LEU A 604 0.27 -28.30 9.66
C LEU A 604 0.71 -27.32 10.75
N PHE A 605 1.14 -27.83 11.90
CA PHE A 605 1.68 -26.99 12.98
C PHE A 605 3.20 -27.09 13.05
N HIS A 606 3.90 -25.94 13.05
CA HIS A 606 5.30 -25.82 13.44
C HIS A 606 5.39 -25.06 14.76
N ILE A 607 5.77 -25.75 15.83
CA ILE A 607 5.80 -25.18 17.19
C ILE A 607 7.23 -24.78 17.52
N TYR A 608 7.42 -23.52 17.91
CA TYR A 608 8.69 -22.93 18.34
C TYR A 608 8.57 -22.56 19.82
N LEU A 609 9.25 -23.31 20.69
CA LEU A 609 9.30 -23.08 22.13
C LEU A 609 10.64 -22.43 22.50
N SER A 610 10.61 -21.44 23.39
CA SER A 610 11.79 -20.72 23.93
C SER A 610 12.42 -21.43 25.12
#